data_AF-A0A5C8LC20-F1
#
_entry.id   AF-A0A5C8LC20-F1
#
_cell.length_a   1.000
_cell.length_b   1.000
_cell.length_c   1.000
_cell.angle_alpha   90.00
_cell.angle_beta   90.00
_cell.angle_gamma   90.00
#
_symmetry.space_group_name_H-M   'P 1'
#
loop_
_entity.id
_entity.type
_entity.pdbx_description
1 polymer ?
#
loop_
_entity_poly.entity_id
_entity_poly.type
_entity_poly.pdbx_seq_one_letter_code
_entity_poly.pdbx_strand_id
1 'polypeptide(L)' 'MNEILKIVKSKSVKTGNKSGITDVQLAQKAGYSLDTTHQKLNQLHQEAKVIVREGINRKLIFSI' A
#
# COMPACT_ATOMS: atom_id res chain seq x y z
N MET A 1 7.88 13.20 0.29
CA MET A 1 6.76 12.37 -0.22
C MET A 1 6.83 11.02 0.49
N ASN A 2 5.72 10.47 0.99
CA ASN A 2 5.73 9.21 1.76
C ASN A 2 6.15 8.02 0.85
N GLU A 3 7.21 7.28 1.21
CA GLU A 3 7.76 6.17 0.41
C GLU A 3 6.73 5.06 0.14
N ILE A 4 5.85 4.78 1.11
CA ILE A 4 4.75 3.81 0.90
C ILE A 4 3.84 4.26 -0.24
N LEU A 5 3.46 5.53 -0.25
CA LEU A 5 2.59 6.06 -1.30
C LEU A 5 3.27 6.00 -2.68
N LYS A 6 4.57 6.27 -2.75
CA LYS A 6 5.36 6.17 -3.97
C LYS A 6 5.38 4.73 -4.52
N ILE A 7 5.57 3.74 -3.65
CA ILE A 7 5.55 2.32 -4.02
C ILE A 7 4.15 1.90 -4.52
N VAL A 8 3.09 2.29 -3.80
CA VAL A 8 1.70 1.97 -4.19
C VAL A 8 1.37 2.59 -5.54
N LYS A 9 1.69 3.87 -5.76
CA LYS A 9 1.45 4.54 -7.05
C LYS A 9 2.23 3.89 -8.19
N SER A 10 3.51 3.55 -7.97
CA SER A 10 4.33 2.86 -8.96
C SER A 10 3.72 1.51 -9.38
N LYS A 11 3.21 0.73 -8.41
CA LYS A 11 2.53 -0.54 -8.69
C LYS A 11 1.21 -0.33 -9.44
N SER A 12 0.43 0.68 -9.05
CA SER A 12 -0.81 1.04 -9.71
C SER A 12 -0.59 1.39 -11.18
N VAL A 13 0.38 2.26 -11.49
CA VAL A 13 0.76 2.61 -12.87
C VAL A 13 1.17 1.37 -13.66
N LYS A 14 1.99 0.49 -13.08
CA LYS A 14 2.45 -0.74 -13.76
C LYS A 14 1.33 -1.72 -14.09
N THR A 15 0.24 -1.73 -13.32
CA THR A 15 -0.85 -2.73 -13.43
C THR A 15 -2.16 -2.14 -13.94
N GLY A 16 -2.21 -0.83 -14.23
CA GLY A 16 -3.45 -0.11 -14.47
C GLY A 16 -4.42 -0.19 -13.27
N ASN A 17 -3.87 -0.20 -12.05
CA ASN A 17 -4.59 -0.37 -10.78
C ASN A 17 -5.43 -1.67 -10.65
N LYS A 18 -5.23 -2.65 -11.54
CA LYS A 18 -5.96 -3.93 -11.53
C LYS A 18 -5.49 -4.88 -10.43
N SER A 19 -4.30 -4.64 -9.87
CA SER A 19 -3.69 -5.49 -8.84
C SER A 19 -3.03 -4.62 -7.76
N GLY A 20 -3.49 -4.78 -6.53
CA GLY A 20 -2.92 -4.11 -5.37
C GLY A 20 -1.59 -4.72 -4.93
N ILE A 21 -0.88 -4.02 -4.06
CA ILE A 21 0.31 -4.55 -3.37
C ILE A 21 -0.10 -5.04 -1.98
N THR A 22 0.49 -6.15 -1.50
CA THR A 22 0.22 -6.60 -0.12
C THR A 22 0.98 -5.74 0.89
N ASP A 23 0.51 -5.69 2.12
CA ASP A 23 1.17 -5.02 3.24
C ASP A 23 2.59 -5.56 3.50
N VAL A 24 2.79 -6.88 3.38
CA VAL A 24 4.10 -7.52 3.49
C VAL A 24 5.06 -7.08 2.39
N GLN A 25 4.60 -7.06 1.12
CA GLN A 25 5.42 -6.58 0.00
C GLN A 25 5.76 -5.10 0.15
N LEU A 26 4.83 -4.31 0.68
CA LEU A 26 5.04 -2.91 0.99
C LEU A 26 6.13 -2.71 2.05
N ALA A 27 6.03 -3.43 3.16
CA ALA A 27 7.00 -3.38 4.24
C ALA A 27 8.41 -3.75 3.76
N GLN A 28 8.52 -4.85 3.01
CA GLN A 28 9.80 -5.30 2.43
C GLN A 28 10.41 -4.26 1.48
N LYS A 29 9.60 -3.66 0.59
CA LYS A 29 10.09 -2.67 -0.37
C LYS A 29 10.44 -1.33 0.26
N ALA A 30 9.72 -0.94 1.31
CA ALA A 30 9.95 0.30 2.03
C ALA A 30 11.05 0.18 3.10
N GLY A 31 11.51 -1.04 3.41
CA GLY A 31 12.48 -1.28 4.48
C GLY A 31 11.90 -1.02 5.87
N TYR A 32 10.59 -1.20 6.04
CA TYR A 32 9.88 -0.95 7.30
C TYR A 32 9.41 -2.24 7.95
N SER A 33 9.18 -2.20 9.27
CA SER A 33 8.41 -3.24 9.95
C SER A 33 6.95 -3.23 9.48
N LEU A 34 6.25 -4.34 9.72
CA LEU A 34 4.81 -4.43 9.41
C LEU A 34 4.01 -3.40 10.22
N ASP A 35 4.31 -3.22 11.50
CA ASP A 35 3.63 -2.23 12.36
C ASP A 35 3.81 -0.80 11.83
N THR A 36 5.04 -0.42 11.48
CA THR A 36 5.33 0.89 10.89
C THR A 36 4.61 1.08 9.56
N THR A 37 4.55 0.00 8.76
CA THR A 37 3.83 -0.02 7.49
C THR A 37 2.33 0.19 7.69
N HIS A 38 1.73 -0.50 8.65
CA HIS A 38 0.31 -0.37 8.98
C HIS A 38 -0.03 1.02 9.53
N GLN A 39 0.80 1.59 10.41
CA GLN A 39 0.61 2.97 10.90
C GLN A 39 0.60 3.99 9.76
N LYS A 40 1.59 3.91 8.87
CA LYS A 40 1.69 4.79 7.70
C LYS A 40 0.55 4.56 6.70
N LEU A 41 0.12 3.31 6.51
CA LEU A 41 -1.04 2.99 5.66
C LEU A 41 -2.34 3.54 6.23
N ASN A 42 -2.52 3.48 7.56
CA ASN A 42 -3.70 4.03 8.21
C ASN A 42 -3.77 5.55 8.02
N GLN A 43 -2.65 6.25 8.18
CA GLN A 43 -2.57 7.68 7.89
C GLN A 43 -2.92 7.98 6.42
N LEU A 44 -2.33 7.25 5.46
CA LEU A 44 -2.62 7.45 4.03
C LEU A 44 -4.07 7.12 3.65
N HIS A 45 -4.69 6.19 4.37
CA HIS A 45 -6.09 5.84 4.19
C HIS A 45 -7.02 6.95 4.70
N GLN A 46 -6.73 7.50 5.89
CA GLN A 46 -7.43 8.67 6.44
C GLN A 46 -7.29 9.90 5.54
N GLU A 47 -6.13 10.08 4.89
CA GLU A 47 -5.88 11.13 3.91
C GLU A 47 -6.51 10.86 2.53
N ALA A 48 -7.27 9.77 2.36
CA ALA A 48 -7.88 9.34 1.10
C ALA A 48 -6.88 9.23 -0.07
N LYS A 49 -5.65 8.77 0.21
CA LYS A 49 -4.60 8.56 -0.81
C LYS A 49 -4.48 7.10 -1.26
N VAL A 50 -4.96 6.17 -0.44
CA VAL A 50 -4.95 4.73 -0.72
C VAL A 50 -6.26 4.08 -0.30
N ILE A 51 -6.63 3.00 -0.99
CA ILE A 51 -7.73 2.11 -0.60
C ILE A 51 -7.12 0.79 -0.17
N VAL A 52 -7.60 0.26 0.95
CA VAL A 52 -7.26 -1.08 1.42
C VAL A 52 -8.47 -1.98 1.18
N ARG A 53 -8.27 -3.10 0.49
CA ARG A 53 -9.29 -4.13 0.27
C ARG A 53 -8.84 -5.42 0.93
N GLU A 54 -9.78 -6.18 1.48
CA GLU A 54 -9.49 -7.55 1.90
C GLU A 54 -9.32 -8.44 0.68
N GLY A 55 -8.19 -9.14 0.61
CA GLY A 55 -7.98 -10.26 -0.30
C GLY A 55 -8.13 -11.59 0.44
N ILE A 56 -8.05 -12.69 -0.31
CA ILE A 56 -8.27 -14.06 0.20
C ILE A 56 -7.38 -14.39 1.40
N ASN A 57 -6.11 -13.96 1.38
CA ASN A 57 -5.12 -14.26 2.42
C ASN A 57 -4.52 -13.02 3.10
N ARG A 58 -4.59 -11.85 2.45
CA ARG A 58 -3.90 -10.62 2.85
C ARG A 58 -4.65 -9.40 2.37
N LYS A 59 -4.43 -8.27 3.05
CA LYS A 59 -4.92 -6.96 2.61
C LYS A 59 -4.16 -6.52 1.37
N LEU A 60 -4.91 -5.99 0.39
CA LEU A 60 -4.39 -5.42 -0.84
C LEU A 60 -4.55 -3.90 -0.80
N ILE A 61 -3.47 -3.20 -1.08
CA ILE A 61 -3.39 -1.74 -1.06
C ILE A 61 -3.37 -1.25 -2.50
N PHE A 62 -4.29 -0.34 -2.81
CA PHE A 62 -4.46 0.30 -4.11
C PHE A 62 -4.25 1.81 -3.98
N SER A 63 -3.77 2.45 -5.06
CA SER A 63 -3.82 3.91 -5.13
C SER A 63 -5.24 4.36 -5.47
N ILE A 64 -5.62 5.52 -4.95
CA ILE A 64 -6.74 6.31 -5.50
C ILE A 64 -6.21 7.09 -6.70
#